data_AF-A0A972XND3-F1
#
_entry.id   AF-A0A972XND3-F1
#
_cell.length_a   1.000
_cell.length_b   1.000
_cell.length_c   1.000
_cell.angle_alpha   90.00
_cell.angle_beta   90.00
_cell.angle_gamma   90.00
#
_symmetry.space_group_name_H-M   'P 1'
#
loop_
_entity.id
_entity.type
_entity.pdbx_description
1 polymer ?
#
loop_
_entity_poly.entity_id
_entity_poly.type
_entity_poly.pdbx_seq_one_letter_code
_entity_poly.pdbx_strand_id
1 'polypeptide(L)'
;MSFKSFLFSLTISIALFVWSCVKEPEFSTTPAISFSSIQKITKTSNDGFGGKTKIDSIIMSVRFEDGDGDLGITAEEMKANAKYKDFRNFEVDVLLKKNGKYVPVLFSPKIGGLINFQLRPDQKPGPIEGSISYST
;
A
#
# COMPACT_ATOMS: atom_id res chain seq x y z
N MET A 1 -51.83 -9.00 -13.40
CA MET A 1 -50.60 -8.38 -13.95
C MET A 1 -50.35 -9.03 -15.31
N SER A 2 -50.37 -8.28 -16.41
CA SER A 2 -50.31 -8.86 -17.76
C SER A 2 -48.92 -9.45 -18.04
N PHE A 3 -48.84 -10.59 -18.73
CA PHE A 3 -47.58 -11.21 -19.17
C PHE A 3 -46.65 -10.20 -19.88
N LYS A 4 -47.24 -9.24 -20.60
CA LYS A 4 -46.53 -8.12 -21.25
C LYS A 4 -45.85 -7.18 -20.25
N SER A 5 -46.50 -6.89 -19.12
CA SER A 5 -45.93 -6.05 -18.05
C SER A 5 -44.79 -6.76 -17.32
N PHE A 6 -44.85 -8.09 -17.20
CA PHE A 6 -43.77 -8.90 -16.63
C PHE A 6 -42.54 -8.93 -17.55
N LEU A 7 -42.73 -9.16 -18.86
CA LEU A 7 -41.64 -9.09 -19.84
C LEU A 7 -41.00 -7.69 -19.90
N PHE A 8 -41.80 -6.64 -19.83
CA PHE A 8 -41.28 -5.27 -19.84
C PHE A 8 -40.40 -4.98 -18.62
N SER A 9 -40.84 -5.39 -17.43
CA SER A 9 -40.08 -5.26 -16.18
C SER A 9 -38.77 -6.07 -16.22
N LEU A 10 -38.80 -7.29 -16.76
CA LEU A 10 -37.62 -8.15 -16.90
C LEU A 10 -36.60 -7.55 -17.88
N THR A 11 -37.06 -6.96 -18.99
CA THR A 11 -36.20 -6.33 -19.99
C THR A 11 -35.50 -5.09 -19.42
N ILE A 12 -36.22 -4.26 -18.67
CA ILE A 12 -35.64 -3.10 -17.97
C ILE A 12 -34.61 -3.53 -16.92
N SER A 13 -34.90 -4.60 -16.17
CA SER A 13 -33.97 -5.10 -15.15
C SER A 13 -32.66 -5.60 -15.77
N ILE A 14 -32.72 -6.36 -16.87
CA ILE A 14 -31.53 -6.84 -17.59
C ILE A 14 -30.73 -5.66 -18.20
N ALA A 15 -31.41 -4.65 -18.73
CA ALA A 15 -30.79 -3.44 -19.26
C ALA A 15 -30.00 -2.65 -18.20
N LEU A 16 -30.49 -2.64 -16.94
CA LEU A 16 -29.78 -1.99 -15.83
C LEU A 16 -28.52 -2.77 -15.40
N PHE A 17 -28.52 -4.10 -15.50
CA PHE A 17 -27.33 -4.91 -15.16
C PHE A 17 -26.19 -4.78 -16.17
N VAL A 18 -26.49 -4.69 -17.48
CA VAL A 18 -25.43 -4.54 -18.50
C VAL A 18 -24.75 -3.17 -18.49
N TRP A 19 -25.36 -2.17 -17.85
CA TRP A 19 -24.74 -0.84 -17.69
C TRP A 19 -23.77 -0.75 -16.52
N SER A 20 -23.74 -1.76 -15.62
CA SER A 20 -22.87 -1.80 -14.44
C SER A 20 -21.43 -2.25 -14.76
N CYS A 21 -20.96 -2.06 -16.00
CA CYS A 21 -19.58 -2.34 -16.37
C CYS A 21 -18.66 -1.32 -15.67
N VAL A 22 -18.07 -1.74 -14.55
CA VAL A 22 -17.06 -0.95 -13.84
C VAL A 22 -15.82 -0.89 -14.73
N LYS A 23 -15.53 0.30 -15.27
CA LYS A 23 -14.29 0.52 -16.00
C LYS A 23 -13.13 0.43 -15.02
N GLU A 24 -12.13 -0.36 -15.38
CA GLU A 24 -10.87 -0.38 -14.66
C GLU A 24 -10.23 1.02 -14.75
N PRO A 25 -9.72 1.57 -13.64
CA PRO A 25 -9.08 2.87 -13.65
C PRO A 25 -7.85 2.85 -14.55
N GLU A 26 -7.69 3.90 -15.35
CA GLU A 26 -6.49 4.07 -16.19
C GLU A 26 -5.41 4.79 -15.39
N PHE A 27 -4.55 4.01 -14.73
CA PHE A 27 -3.36 4.52 -14.04
C PHE A 27 -2.15 4.58 -14.97
N SER A 28 -1.24 5.50 -14.65
CA SER A 28 0.07 5.60 -15.31
C SER A 28 0.93 4.39 -14.99
N THR A 29 1.72 3.90 -15.95
CA THR A 29 2.78 2.90 -15.71
C THR A 29 3.99 3.49 -14.97
N THR A 30 4.00 4.80 -14.73
CA THR A 30 4.92 5.41 -13.77
C THR A 30 4.22 5.47 -12.42
N PRO A 31 4.71 4.73 -11.39
CA PRO A 31 4.07 4.71 -10.09
C PRO A 31 3.97 6.10 -9.46
N ALA A 32 2.82 6.38 -8.86
CA ALA A 32 2.58 7.59 -8.10
C ALA A 32 2.41 7.25 -6.62
N ILE A 33 3.01 8.06 -5.74
CA ILE A 33 2.81 7.98 -4.30
C ILE A 33 2.28 9.29 -3.76
N SER A 34 1.40 9.22 -2.76
CA SER A 34 0.92 10.40 -2.06
C SER A 34 0.84 10.18 -0.55
N PHE A 35 0.99 11.26 0.20
CA PHE A 35 0.88 11.23 1.65
C PHE A 35 -0.53 10.82 2.07
N SER A 36 -0.64 9.83 2.97
CA SER A 36 -1.92 9.41 3.55
C SER A 36 -2.02 9.83 5.01
N SER A 37 -1.16 9.31 5.89
CA SER A 37 -1.19 9.67 7.31
C SER A 37 0.13 9.36 8.03
N ILE A 38 0.36 10.05 9.15
CA ILE A 38 1.34 9.66 10.18
C ILE A 38 0.62 9.64 11.51
N GLN A 39 0.69 8.53 12.23
CA GLN A 39 0.00 8.31 13.50
C GLN A 39 0.99 7.85 14.55
N LYS A 40 0.97 8.47 15.74
CA LYS A 40 1.65 7.95 16.92
C LYS A 40 0.69 7.03 17.66
N ILE A 41 1.13 5.81 17.95
CA ILE A 41 0.42 4.88 18.81
C ILE A 41 1.32 4.45 19.97
N THR A 42 0.75 4.24 21.15
CA THR A 42 1.47 3.70 22.31
C THR A 42 1.01 2.26 22.53
N LYS A 43 1.91 1.31 22.30
CA LYS A 43 1.68 -0.12 22.53
C LYS A 43 2.12 -0.46 23.94
N THR A 44 1.36 -1.31 24.64
CA THR A 44 1.83 -1.90 25.90
C THR A 44 2.37 -3.28 25.59
N SER A 45 3.66 -3.50 25.81
CA SER A 45 4.33 -4.78 25.62
C SER A 45 4.74 -5.37 26.97
N ASN A 46 4.84 -6.70 27.03
CA ASN A 46 5.45 -7.34 28.19
C ASN A 46 6.97 -7.11 28.14
N ASP A 47 7.58 -6.84 29.29
CA ASP A 47 9.02 -6.58 29.41
C ASP A 47 9.88 -7.86 29.51
N GLY A 48 9.25 -9.04 29.45
CA GLY A 48 9.91 -10.34 29.59
C GLY A 48 10.18 -10.78 31.04
N PHE A 49 9.92 -9.93 32.03
CA PHE A 49 10.10 -10.22 33.46
C PHE A 49 8.79 -10.13 34.28
N GLY A 50 7.64 -10.05 33.60
CA GLY A 50 6.32 -10.01 34.21
C GLY A 50 5.77 -8.58 34.43
N GLY A 51 6.51 -7.55 34.01
CA GLY A 51 6.03 -6.18 33.96
C GLY A 51 5.47 -5.79 32.58
N LYS A 52 4.80 -4.63 32.55
CA LYS A 52 4.26 -4.03 31.34
C LYS A 52 5.03 -2.74 31.03
N THR A 53 5.58 -2.65 29.84
CA THR A 53 6.27 -1.45 29.35
C THR A 53 5.47 -0.80 28.22
N LYS A 54 5.49 0.54 28.16
CA LYS A 54 4.87 1.31 27.08
C LYS A 54 5.92 1.60 26.01
N ILE A 55 5.64 1.18 24.79
CA ILE A 55 6.47 1.39 23.61
C ILE A 55 5.70 2.31 22.67
N ASP A 56 6.28 3.47 22.36
CA ASP A 56 5.73 4.35 21.34
C ASP A 56 6.13 3.85 19.95
N SER A 57 5.17 3.87 19.03
CA SER A 57 5.30 3.39 17.66
C SER A 57 4.68 4.43 16.72
N ILE A 58 5.31 4.63 15.57
CA ILE A 58 4.81 5.52 14.52
C ILE A 58 4.34 4.67 13.36
N ILE A 59 3.11 4.89 12.93
CA ILE A 59 2.54 4.33 11.71
C ILE A 59 2.57 5.42 10.64
N MET A 60 3.31 5.17 9.56
CA MET A 60 3.31 6.02 8.37
C MET A 60 2.59 5.29 7.25
N SER A 61 1.59 5.93 6.67
CA SER A 61 0.82 5.41 5.53
C SER A 61 1.02 6.29 4.31
N VAL A 62 1.24 5.66 3.16
CA VAL A 62 1.27 6.29 1.84
C VAL A 62 0.24 5.62 0.94
N ARG A 63 -0.40 6.40 0.07
CA ARG A 63 -1.20 5.85 -1.03
C ARG A 63 -0.31 5.62 -2.24
N PHE A 64 -0.66 4.63 -3.04
CA PHE A 64 0.01 4.35 -4.30
C PHE A 64 -1.01 4.09 -5.42
N GLU A 65 -0.60 4.42 -6.64
CA GLU A 65 -1.27 4.08 -7.90
C GLU A 65 -0.18 3.59 -8.87
N ASP A 66 -0.45 2.50 -9.58
CA ASP A 66 0.49 1.88 -10.51
C ASP A 66 -0.27 1.13 -11.63
N GLY A 67 0.09 1.34 -12.89
CA GLY A 67 -0.69 0.95 -14.06
C GLY A 67 -0.49 -0.48 -14.54
N ASP A 68 0.67 -1.08 -14.29
CA ASP A 68 1.00 -2.46 -14.67
C ASP A 68 1.08 -3.41 -13.47
N GLY A 69 1.10 -2.87 -12.25
CA GLY A 69 0.99 -3.64 -11.01
C GLY A 69 2.27 -4.38 -10.65
N ASP A 70 3.40 -3.86 -11.10
CA ASP A 70 4.74 -4.38 -10.82
C ASP A 70 5.42 -3.69 -9.62
N LEU A 71 4.71 -2.77 -8.93
CA LEU A 71 5.21 -2.03 -7.78
C LEU A 71 6.00 -2.89 -6.78
N GLY A 72 7.31 -2.69 -6.76
CA GLY A 72 8.23 -3.44 -5.92
C GLY A 72 9.51 -3.79 -6.67
N ILE A 73 10.12 -4.91 -6.29
CA ILE A 73 11.29 -5.46 -6.96
C ILE A 73 11.08 -6.97 -7.08
N THR A 74 11.24 -7.51 -8.28
CA THR A 74 11.13 -8.95 -8.53
C THR A 74 12.32 -9.73 -7.96
N ALA A 75 12.15 -11.03 -7.71
CA ALA A 75 13.24 -11.87 -7.22
C ALA A 75 14.42 -11.93 -8.21
N GLU A 76 14.13 -11.83 -9.51
CA GLU A 76 15.08 -11.78 -10.60
C GLU A 76 15.91 -10.48 -10.56
N GLU A 77 15.25 -9.33 -10.44
CA GLU A 77 15.91 -8.02 -10.31
C GLU A 77 16.75 -7.91 -9.05
N MET A 78 16.28 -8.50 -7.95
CA MET A 78 17.05 -8.59 -6.71
C MET A 78 18.36 -9.37 -6.89
N LYS A 79 18.31 -10.50 -7.62
CA LYS A 79 19.52 -11.31 -7.91
C LYS A 79 20.45 -10.60 -8.88
N ALA A 80 19.89 -9.87 -9.86
CA ALA A 80 20.65 -9.19 -10.90
C ALA A 80 21.35 -7.91 -10.40
N ASN A 81 20.81 -7.24 -9.39
CA ASN A 81 21.30 -5.93 -8.96
C ASN A 81 21.80 -5.92 -7.51
N ALA A 82 23.10 -5.64 -7.34
CA ALA A 82 23.74 -5.56 -6.02
C ALA A 82 23.13 -4.49 -5.09
N LYS A 83 22.46 -3.47 -5.63
CA LYS A 83 21.74 -2.43 -4.87
C LYS A 83 20.63 -3.02 -3.98
N TYR A 84 20.07 -4.16 -4.35
CA TYR A 84 18.94 -4.78 -3.67
C TYR A 84 19.33 -5.95 -2.75
N LYS A 85 20.63 -6.14 -2.51
CA LYS A 85 21.16 -7.21 -1.63
C LYS A 85 20.66 -7.14 -0.19
N ASP A 86 20.28 -5.95 0.28
CA ASP A 86 19.76 -5.74 1.64
C ASP A 86 18.26 -6.04 1.76
N PHE A 87 17.61 -6.57 0.71
CA PHE A 87 16.18 -6.91 0.70
C PHE A 87 15.28 -5.71 1.05
N ARG A 88 15.66 -4.48 0.67
CA ARG A 88 14.82 -3.29 0.85
C ARG A 88 14.33 -2.77 -0.49
N ASN A 89 13.01 -2.65 -0.63
CA ASN A 89 12.38 -1.98 -1.77
C ASN A 89 11.59 -0.73 -1.37
N PHE A 90 11.50 -0.43 -0.07
CA PHE A 90 11.18 0.91 0.42
C PHE A 90 12.16 1.30 1.54
N GLU A 91 12.49 2.59 1.58
CA GLU A 91 13.38 3.18 2.58
C GLU A 91 12.67 4.36 3.25
N VAL A 92 12.92 4.56 4.53
CA VAL A 92 12.32 5.64 5.32
C VAL A 92 13.43 6.51 5.90
N ASP A 93 13.51 7.73 5.40
CA ASP A 93 14.39 8.76 5.95
C ASP A 93 13.63 9.60 6.98
N VAL A 94 14.13 9.59 8.21
CA VAL A 94 13.54 10.36 9.31
C VAL A 94 14.33 11.65 9.47
N LEU A 95 13.63 12.79 9.45
CA LEU A 95 14.23 14.09 9.71
C LEU A 95 13.63 14.72 10.97
N LEU A 96 14.50 15.23 11.83
CA LEU A 96 14.12 15.99 13.01
C LEU A 96 14.21 17.49 12.69
N LYS A 97 13.11 18.21 12.87
CA LYS A 97 13.10 19.67 12.75
C LYS A 97 13.73 20.30 14.00
N LYS A 98 14.93 20.86 13.88
CA LYS A 98 15.64 21.62 14.92
C LYS A 98 15.88 23.04 14.44
N ASN A 99 15.41 24.04 15.20
CA ASN A 99 15.60 25.46 14.89
C ASN A 99 15.18 25.82 13.45
N GLY A 100 14.04 25.29 13.00
CA GLY A 100 13.52 25.53 11.65
C GLY A 100 14.20 24.73 10.52
N LYS A 101 15.28 24.00 10.78
CA LYS A 101 15.99 23.15 9.80
C LYS A 101 15.69 21.67 10.03
N TYR A 102 15.53 20.91 8.95
CA TYR A 102 15.40 19.46 9.01
C TYR A 102 16.80 18.83 9.04
N VAL A 103 17.07 18.03 10.07
CA VAL A 103 18.34 17.31 10.26
C VAL A 103 18.05 15.81 10.21
N PRO A 104 18.77 15.01 9.40
CA PRO A 104 18.52 13.58 9.32
C PRO A 104 18.81 12.88 10.65
N VAL A 105 17.98 11.90 10.99
CA VAL A 105 18.17 10.98 12.12
C VAL A 105 18.67 9.66 11.55
N LEU A 106 19.87 9.26 11.98
CA LEU A 106 20.48 8.02 11.53
C LEU A 106 20.01 6.86 12.40
N PHE A 107 19.30 5.92 11.77
CA PHE A 107 18.94 4.64 12.37
C PHE A 107 19.92 3.55 11.92
N SER A 108 20.30 2.66 12.84
CA SER A 108 21.11 1.48 12.56
C SER A 108 20.42 0.24 13.12
N PRO A 109 19.81 -0.62 12.28
CA PRO A 109 19.77 -0.55 10.80
C PRO A 109 18.87 0.59 10.28
N LYS A 110 19.05 0.99 9.01
CA LYS A 110 18.15 1.95 8.35
C LYS A 110 16.70 1.45 8.39
N ILE A 111 15.76 2.37 8.57
CA ILE A 111 14.33 2.08 8.53
C ILE A 111 13.90 1.79 7.09
N GLY A 112 13.12 0.75 6.92
CA GLY A 112 12.65 0.28 5.61
C GLY A 112 12.24 -1.18 5.70
N GLY A 113 12.07 -1.81 4.54
CA GLY A 113 11.73 -3.22 4.49
C GLY A 113 11.50 -3.74 3.08
N LEU A 114 10.98 -4.98 3.05
CA LEU A 114 10.71 -5.74 1.84
C LEU A 114 9.20 -5.87 1.61
N ILE A 115 8.76 -5.56 0.41
CA ILE A 115 7.44 -5.91 -0.14
C ILE A 115 7.69 -6.84 -1.33
N ASN A 116 7.80 -8.15 -1.09
CA ASN A 116 8.17 -9.15 -2.10
C ASN A 116 6.99 -10.01 -2.58
N PHE A 117 5.78 -9.43 -2.56
CA PHE A 117 4.58 -10.10 -3.01
C PHE A 117 3.83 -9.17 -3.95
N GLN A 118 3.13 -9.75 -4.93
CA GLN A 118 2.25 -8.95 -5.79
C GLN A 118 1.14 -8.37 -4.91
N LEU A 119 0.93 -7.06 -5.03
CA LEU A 119 -0.10 -6.36 -4.25
C LEU A 119 -1.51 -6.75 -4.69
N ARG A 120 -1.66 -7.28 -5.91
CA ARG A 120 -2.92 -7.84 -6.38
C ARG A 120 -3.23 -9.20 -5.74
N PRO A 121 -4.43 -9.40 -5.18
CA PRO A 121 -4.84 -10.69 -4.64
C PRO A 121 -4.79 -11.83 -5.68
N ASP A 122 -5.03 -11.53 -6.96
CA ASP A 122 -5.06 -12.53 -8.04
C ASP A 122 -3.69 -12.83 -8.66
N GLN A 123 -2.63 -12.14 -8.22
CA GLN A 123 -1.25 -12.28 -8.71
C GLN A 123 -1.14 -12.10 -10.24
N LYS A 124 -2.10 -11.42 -10.87
CA LYS A 124 -2.05 -11.10 -12.30
C LYS A 124 -1.51 -9.69 -12.51
N PRO A 125 -0.89 -9.41 -13.67
CA PRO A 125 -0.55 -8.04 -14.06
C PRO A 125 -1.80 -7.18 -14.23
N GLY A 126 -1.61 -5.88 -14.05
CA GLY A 126 -2.60 -4.84 -14.31
C GLY A 126 -2.70 -3.84 -13.16
N PRO A 127 -3.50 -2.78 -13.33
CA PRO A 127 -3.46 -1.62 -12.46
C PRO A 127 -3.78 -1.94 -11.01
N ILE A 128 -3.07 -1.28 -10.11
CA ILE A 128 -3.24 -1.37 -8.66
C ILE A 128 -3.30 0.02 -8.03
N GLU A 129 -4.11 0.11 -6.99
CA GLU A 129 -4.11 1.23 -6.07
C GLU A 129 -4.29 0.73 -4.65
N GLY A 130 -3.87 1.54 -3.68
CA GLY A 130 -4.07 1.17 -2.28
C GLY A 130 -3.30 2.05 -1.30
N SER A 131 -3.08 1.52 -0.11
CA SER A 131 -2.27 2.16 0.91
C SER A 131 -1.30 1.18 1.54
N ILE A 132 -0.03 1.57 1.62
CA ILE A 132 1.02 0.83 2.34
C ILE A 132 1.25 1.55 3.66
N SER A 133 1.28 0.79 4.76
CA SER A 133 1.55 1.33 6.09
C SER A 133 2.75 0.65 6.72
N TYR A 134 3.68 1.45 7.20
CA TYR A 134 4.85 1.00 7.93
C TYR A 134 4.74 1.39 9.41
N SER A 135 4.95 0.42 10.30
CA SER A 135 5.00 0.62 11.75
C SER A 135 6.40 0.32 12.26
N THR A 136 7.01 1.28 12.96
CA THR A 136 8.18 1.02 13.80
C THR A 136 7.79 0.57 15.21
#